data_AF-A0A936VP12-F1
#
_entry.id   AF-A0A936VP12-F1
#
_cell.length_a   1.000
_cell.length_b   1.000
_cell.length_c   1.000
_cell.angle_alpha   90.00
_cell.angle_beta   90.00
_cell.angle_gamma   90.00
#
_symmetry.space_group_name_H-M   'P 1'
#
loop_
_entity.id
_entity.type
_entity.pdbx_description
1 polymer ?
#
loop_
_entity_poly.entity_id
_entity_poly.type
_entity_poly.pdbx_seq_one_letter_code
_entity_poly.pdbx_strand_id
1 'polypeptide(L)'
;MNGGARPARFKNIAALVKASGGVTIGGIGPVSCGATAADEYQSLAMLVRQPEESLEELLDRLDRAIVKAWDEGDYTDEINE
;
A
#
# COMPACT_ATOMS: atom_id res chain seq x y z
N MET A 1 -8.09 -28.60 -18.87
CA MET A 1 -6.95 -27.72 -18.54
C MET A 1 -7.41 -26.79 -17.42
N ASN A 2 -7.07 -27.09 -16.16
CA ASN A 2 -7.42 -26.22 -15.02
C ASN A 2 -6.28 -25.23 -14.80
N GLY A 3 -6.32 -24.11 -15.51
CA GLY A 3 -5.48 -22.95 -15.22
C GLY A 3 -6.04 -22.24 -13.99
N GLY A 4 -5.68 -22.68 -12.79
CA GLY A 4 -5.95 -21.92 -11.58
C GLY A 4 -5.26 -20.57 -11.71
N ALA A 5 -6.05 -19.49 -11.84
CA ALA A 5 -5.51 -18.14 -11.89
C ALA A 5 -4.71 -17.92 -10.60
N ARG A 6 -3.40 -17.64 -10.73
CA ARG A 6 -2.62 -17.19 -9.57
C ARG A 6 -3.29 -15.91 -9.05
N PRO A 7 -3.45 -15.76 -7.73
CA PRO A 7 -3.94 -14.50 -7.20
C PRO A 7 -3.07 -13.36 -7.76
N ALA A 8 -3.73 -12.33 -8.30
CA ALA A 8 -3.01 -11.18 -8.82
C ALA A 8 -2.18 -10.57 -7.69
N ARG A 9 -0.88 -10.40 -7.91
CA ARG A 9 -0.02 -9.63 -7.00
C ARG A 9 -0.59 -8.21 -6.93
N PHE A 10 -0.60 -7.62 -5.74
CA PHE A 10 -1.13 -6.27 -5.50
C PHE A 10 -2.65 -6.12 -5.71
N LYS A 11 -3.43 -7.15 -5.33
CA LYS A 11 -4.90 -7.16 -5.54
C LYS A 11 -5.61 -6.02 -4.79
N ASN A 12 -5.12 -5.61 -3.62
CA ASN A 12 -5.75 -4.60 -2.79
C ASN A 12 -5.40 -3.21 -3.30
N ILE A 13 -4.16 -3.00 -3.75
CA ILE A 13 -3.77 -1.80 -4.52
C ILE A 13 -4.65 -1.66 -5.77
N ALA A 14 -4.82 -2.74 -6.54
CA ALA A 14 -5.66 -2.71 -7.74
C ALA A 14 -7.13 -2.41 -7.41
N ALA A 15 -7.65 -2.98 -6.31
CA ALA A 15 -9.01 -2.70 -5.84
C ALA A 15 -9.17 -1.23 -5.42
N LEU A 16 -8.19 -0.67 -4.71
CA LEU A 16 -8.19 0.72 -4.27
C LEU A 16 -8.24 1.67 -5.47
N VAL A 17 -7.35 1.47 -6.45
CA VAL A 17 -7.32 2.30 -7.67
C VAL A 17 -8.62 2.20 -8.46
N LYS A 18 -9.22 0.99 -8.53
CA LYS A 18 -10.53 0.80 -9.17
C LYS A 18 -11.67 1.53 -8.44
N ALA A 19 -11.55 1.69 -7.12
CA ALA A 19 -12.50 2.38 -6.27
C ALA A 19 -12.17 3.89 -6.11
N SER A 20 -11.48 4.49 -7.09
CA SER A 20 -11.08 5.91 -7.10
C SER A 20 -10.05 6.31 -6.03
N GLY A 21 -9.47 5.36 -5.30
CA GLY A 21 -8.36 5.63 -4.39
C GLY A 21 -7.03 5.82 -5.14
N GLY A 22 -6.02 6.28 -4.40
CA GLY A 22 -4.70 6.62 -4.92
C GLY A 22 -3.58 5.88 -4.20
N VAL A 23 -2.50 5.62 -4.95
CA VAL A 23 -1.21 5.19 -4.41
C VAL A 23 -0.13 6.15 -4.88
N THR A 24 0.72 6.61 -3.97
CA THR A 24 1.88 7.46 -4.29
C THR A 24 3.14 6.76 -3.82
N ILE A 25 4.20 6.82 -4.63
CA ILE A 25 5.53 6.28 -4.30
C ILE A 25 6.55 7.37 -4.60
N GLY A 26 7.47 7.60 -3.68
CA GLY A 26 8.53 8.61 -3.84
C GLY A 26 8.83 9.32 -2.54
N GLY A 27 9.39 10.53 -2.63
CA GLY A 27 9.63 11.37 -1.45
C GLY A 27 8.32 11.87 -0.85
N ILE A 28 8.17 11.75 0.46
CA ILE A 28 6.99 12.18 1.22
C ILE A 28 7.47 13.02 2.40
N GLY A 29 7.36 14.34 2.28
CA GLY A 29 7.86 15.26 3.30
C GLY A 29 9.36 15.06 3.58
N PRO A 30 9.79 14.79 4.84
CA PRO A 30 11.19 14.53 5.19
C PRO A 30 11.67 13.12 4.80
N VAL A 31 10.76 12.21 4.43
CA VAL A 31 11.10 10.83 4.04
C VAL A 31 11.54 10.80 2.59
N SER A 32 12.77 10.37 2.34
CA SER A 32 13.36 10.32 1.00
C SER A 32 12.66 9.35 0.06
N CYS A 33 12.14 8.25 0.59
CA CYS A 33 11.36 7.26 -0.15
C CYS A 33 10.35 6.56 0.76
N GLY A 34 9.07 6.66 0.41
CA GLY A 34 7.99 5.91 1.05
C GLY A 34 6.87 5.62 0.06
N ALA A 35 5.81 5.01 0.57
CA ALA A 35 4.61 4.74 -0.19
C ALA A 35 3.35 5.08 0.62
N THR A 36 2.38 5.72 -0.01
CA THR A 36 1.06 5.97 0.60
C THR A 36 -0.05 5.32 -0.18
N ALA A 37 -1.11 4.95 0.52
CA ALA A 37 -2.38 4.52 -0.03
C ALA A 37 -3.51 5.31 0.65
N ALA A 38 -4.42 5.88 -0.14
CA ALA A 38 -5.54 6.66 0.37
C ALA A 38 -6.80 6.42 -0.47
N ASP A 39 -7.97 6.48 0.15
CA ASP A 39 -9.25 6.58 -0.55
C ASP A 39 -9.74 8.04 -0.60
N GLU A 40 -11.00 8.26 -0.98
CA GLU A 40 -11.59 9.61 -1.07
C GLU A 40 -11.76 10.29 0.29
N TYR A 41 -11.69 9.54 1.39
CA TYR A 41 -12.03 10.00 2.74
C TYR A 41 -10.79 10.12 3.64
N GLN A 42 -9.82 9.22 3.50
CA GLN A 42 -8.71 9.10 4.44
C GLN A 42 -7.47 8.39 3.87
N SER A 43 -6.34 8.56 4.57
CA SER A 43 -5.15 7.74 4.36
C SER A 43 -5.37 6.34 4.96
N LEU A 44 -5.09 5.31 4.17
CA LEU A 44 -5.18 3.90 4.60
C LEU A 44 -3.84 3.39 5.12
N ALA A 45 -2.75 3.82 4.50
CA ALA A 45 -1.40 3.44 4.90
C ALA A 45 -0.35 4.47 4.44
N MET A 46 0.64 4.72 5.28
CA MET A 46 1.83 5.52 4.99
C MET A 46 3.06 4.74 5.46
N LEU A 47 3.89 4.30 4.52
CA LEU A 47 5.04 3.45 4.78
C LEU A 47 6.35 4.17 4.46
N VAL A 48 7.35 3.98 5.30
CA VAL A 48 8.74 4.37 5.02
C VAL A 48 9.44 3.19 4.37
N ARG A 49 10.13 3.44 3.24
CA ARG A 49 10.94 2.40 2.60
C ARG A 49 12.13 2.07 3.51
N GLN A 50 12.31 0.79 3.81
CA GLN A 50 13.45 0.34 4.61
C GLN A 50 14.73 0.29 3.75
N PRO A 51 15.95 0.46 4.32
CA PRO A 51 17.19 0.59 3.53
C PRO A 51 17.45 -0.55 2.53
N GLU A 52 17.21 -1.79 2.95
CA GLU A 52 17.43 -3.00 2.15
C GLU A 52 16.17 -3.49 1.42
N GLU A 53 15.06 -2.77 1.56
CA GLU A 53 13.79 -3.17 0.97
C GLU A 53 13.74 -2.83 -0.52
N SER A 54 13.43 -3.82 -1.34
CA SER A 54 13.14 -3.62 -2.77
C SER A 54 11.81 -2.89 -2.96
N LEU A 55 11.64 -2.24 -4.12
CA LEU A 55 10.36 -1.60 -4.47
C LEU A 55 9.19 -2.60 -4.40
N GLU A 56 9.44 -3.83 -4.82
CA GLU A 56 8.44 -4.89 -4.82
C GLU A 56 8.01 -5.31 -3.42
N GLU A 57 8.95 -5.38 -2.47
CA GLU A 57 8.66 -5.66 -1.06
C GLU A 57 7.89 -4.50 -0.40
N LEU A 58 8.25 -3.26 -0.71
CA LEU A 58 7.49 -2.08 -0.27
C LEU A 58 6.05 -2.12 -0.77
N LEU A 59 5.85 -2.48 -2.04
CA LEU A 59 4.52 -2.65 -2.62
C LEU A 59 3.75 -3.82 -2.01
N ASP A 60 4.42 -4.93 -1.68
CA ASP A 60 3.79 -6.07 -1.00
C ASP A 60 3.35 -5.69 0.42
N ARG A 61 4.14 -4.87 1.14
CA ARG A 61 3.73 -4.31 2.44
C ARG A 61 2.57 -3.35 2.30
N LEU A 62 2.59 -2.46 1.31
CA LEU A 62 1.49 -1.53 1.06
C LEU A 62 0.19 -2.28 0.75
N ASP A 63 0.24 -3.30 -0.09
CA ASP A 63 -0.93 -4.13 -0.41
C ASP A 63 -1.52 -4.81 0.83
N ARG A 64 -0.67 -5.25 1.76
CA ARG A 64 -1.10 -5.83 3.04
C ARG A 64 -1.65 -4.77 4.01
N ALA A 65 -1.06 -3.59 4.03
CA ALA A 65 -1.52 -2.50 4.91
C ALA A 65 -2.92 -2.01 4.51
N ILE A 66 -3.22 -1.95 3.21
CA ILE A 66 -4.56 -1.59 2.71
C ILE A 66 -5.64 -2.54 3.25
N VAL A 67 -5.42 -3.86 3.20
CA VAL A 67 -6.43 -4.82 3.68
C VAL A 67 -6.57 -4.76 5.20
N LYS A 68 -5.50 -4.51 5.96
CA LYS A 68 -5.61 -4.29 7.41
C LYS A 68 -6.46 -3.06 7.73
N ALA A 69 -6.25 -1.96 7.02
CA ALA A 69 -7.05 -0.75 7.22
C ALA A 69 -8.53 -1.00 6.92
N TRP A 70 -8.85 -1.73 5.84
CA TRP A 70 -10.24 -2.04 5.49
C TRP A 70 -10.90 -3.07 6.40
N ASP A 71 -10.22 -4.17 6.73
CA ASP A 71 -10.82 -5.30 7.46
C ASP A 71 -10.78 -5.10 8.98
N GLU A 72 -9.73 -4.46 9.48
CA GLU A 72 -9.43 -4.36 10.92
C GLU A 72 -9.52 -2.92 11.44
N GLY A 73 -9.56 -1.91 10.55
CA GLY A 73 -9.46 -0.51 10.94
C GLY A 73 -8.07 -0.13 11.46
N ASP A 74 -7.05 -0.93 11.16
CA ASP A 74 -5.65 -0.71 11.56
C ASP A 74 -4.93 0.08 10.45
N TYR A 75 -4.81 1.39 10.66
CA TYR A 75 -4.18 2.34 9.75
C TYR A 75 -2.69 2.45 10.08
N THR A 76 -1.82 1.99 9.18
CA THR A 76 -0.37 2.06 9.38
C THR A 76 0.16 3.44 9.00
N ASP A 77 0.86 4.12 9.91
CA ASP A 77 1.48 5.43 9.65
C ASP A 77 2.93 5.49 10.17
N GLU A 78 3.86 4.98 9.38
CA GLU A 78 5.29 4.98 9.71
C GLU A 78 5.97 6.35 9.48
N ILE A 79 5.25 7.31 8.88
CA ILE A 79 5.81 8.63 8.53
C ILE A 79 5.66 9.61 9.70
N ASN A 80 4.59 9.47 10.50
CA ASN A 80 4.31 10.34 11.63
C ASN A 80 4.58 9.72 13.01
N GLU A 81 5.07 8.47 13.08
CA GLU A 81 5.58 7.82 14.30
C GLU A 81 6.98 8.31 14.70
#